data_AF-A0A379WAL7-F1
#
_entry.id   AF-A0A379WAL7-F1
#
_cell.length_a   1.000
_cell.length_b   1.000
_cell.length_c   1.000
_cell.angle_alpha   90.00
_cell.angle_beta   90.00
_cell.angle_gamma   90.00
#
_symmetry.space_group_name_H-M   'P 1'
#
loop_
_entity.id
_entity.type
_entity.pdbx_description
1 polymer ?
#
loop_
_entity_poly.entity_id
_entity_poly.type
_entity_poly.pdbx_seq_one_letter_code
_entity_poly.pdbx_strand_id
1 'polypeptide(L)'
;MVGFNRRFAPLYRELKTRLGTAASLRMDKHRTDSVGPHDLRFTLLDDYLHVVDTALWLAGGEARLASGTLLTSESGEMCYAEHHFSADKLQITTSMHRRAGSQRESVQAVTDGGYMT
;
A
#
# COMPACT_ATOMS: atom_id res chain seq x y z
N MET A 1 17.61 10.96 -7.48
CA MET A 1 16.68 10.81 -6.34
C MET A 1 15.39 10.17 -6.87
N VAL A 2 14.93 9.07 -6.28
CA VAL A 2 13.65 8.42 -6.68
C VAL A 2 12.50 9.23 -6.09
N GLY A 3 11.49 9.56 -6.89
CA GLY A 3 10.42 10.52 -6.54
C GLY A 3 9.33 9.97 -5.62
N PHE A 4 9.67 9.60 -4.38
CA PHE A 4 8.69 9.13 -3.37
C PHE A 4 7.96 10.29 -2.69
N ASN A 5 7.15 11.04 -3.45
CA ASN A 5 6.46 12.26 -2.98
C ASN A 5 5.56 12.03 -1.74
N ARG A 6 5.00 10.83 -1.57
CA ARG A 6 4.16 10.46 -0.42
C ARG A 6 4.90 10.59 0.92
N ARG A 7 6.23 10.39 0.94
CA ARG A 7 7.05 10.56 2.15
C ARG A 7 7.11 12.02 2.63
N PHE A 8 6.71 12.97 1.78
CA PHE A 8 6.70 14.39 2.08
C PHE A 8 5.29 14.95 2.31
N ALA A 9 4.24 14.16 2.08
CA ALA A 9 2.86 14.58 2.31
C ALA A 9 2.63 14.85 3.82
N PRO A 10 2.07 16.02 4.21
CA PRO A 10 1.93 16.40 5.62
C PRO A 10 1.18 15.37 6.47
N LEU A 11 0.06 14.84 5.97
CA LEU A 11 -0.76 13.88 6.70
C LEU A 11 -0.07 12.53 6.89
N TYR A 12 0.71 12.05 5.90
CA TYR A 12 1.48 10.83 6.08
C TYR A 12 2.65 11.01 7.06
N ARG A 13 3.29 12.18 7.07
CA ARG A 13 4.33 12.50 8.07
C ARG A 13 3.74 12.57 9.48
N GLU A 14 2.58 13.19 9.64
CA GLU A 14 1.87 13.23 10.92
C GLU A 14 1.43 11.84 11.37
N LEU A 15 0.86 11.03 10.46
CA LEU A 15 0.51 9.65 10.78
C LEU A 15 1.74 8.88 11.28
N LYS A 16 2.88 9.00 10.59
CA LYS A 16 4.13 8.31 10.95
C LYS A 16 4.57 8.58 12.40
N THR A 17 4.37 9.78 12.93
CA THR A 17 4.74 10.09 14.33
C THR A 17 3.81 9.46 15.36
N ARG A 18 2.64 8.97 14.93
CA ARG A 18 1.59 8.39 15.79
C ARG A 18 1.51 6.87 15.71
N LEU A 19 2.31 6.21 14.88
CA LEU A 19 2.29 4.75 14.69
C LEU A 19 3.05 3.93 15.74
N GLY A 20 3.63 4.55 16.77
CA GLY A 20 4.49 3.87 17.74
C GLY A 20 3.86 2.69 18.48
N THR A 21 2.53 2.66 18.62
CA THR A 21 1.78 1.55 19.24
C THR A 21 0.79 0.89 18.26
N ALA A 22 1.02 1.03 16.96
CA ALA A 22 0.13 0.45 15.95
C ALA A 22 0.21 -1.08 15.95
N ALA A 23 -0.96 -1.72 15.98
CA ALA A 23 -1.11 -3.15 15.78
C ALA A 23 -1.37 -3.48 14.29
N SER A 24 -2.00 -2.57 13.55
CA SER A 24 -2.31 -2.74 12.14
C SER A 24 -2.14 -1.45 11.35
N LEU A 25 -1.59 -1.56 10.14
CA LEU A 25 -1.50 -0.50 9.14
C LEU A 25 -2.01 -1.06 7.81
N ARG A 26 -3.00 -0.42 7.19
CA ARG A 26 -3.50 -0.80 5.87
C ARG A 26 -3.39 0.38 4.91
N MET A 27 -2.80 0.18 3.74
CA MET A 27 -2.77 1.16 2.67
C MET A 27 -3.50 0.61 1.43
N ASP A 28 -4.53 1.32 1.01
CA ASP A 28 -5.30 1.02 -0.19
C ASP A 28 -5.05 2.10 -1.24
N LYS A 29 -4.86 1.67 -2.49
CA LYS A 29 -4.81 2.57 -3.64
C LYS A 29 -5.50 1.92 -4.83
N HIS A 30 -6.71 2.34 -5.13
CA HIS A 30 -7.50 1.78 -6.22
C HIS A 30 -7.62 2.73 -7.41
N ARG A 31 -7.97 2.17 -8.56
CA ARG A 31 -8.27 2.91 -9.79
C ARG A 31 -9.72 2.64 -10.19
N THR A 32 -10.35 3.61 -10.85
CA THR A 32 -11.72 3.47 -11.36
C THR A 32 -11.80 2.35 -12.40
N ASP A 33 -11.05 2.47 -13.50
CA ASP A 33 -10.87 1.44 -14.53
C ASP A 33 -9.56 1.68 -15.30
N SER A 34 -8.51 0.92 -15.00
CA SER A 34 -7.15 1.13 -15.52
C SER A 34 -6.34 -0.17 -15.52
N VAL A 35 -6.88 -1.28 -16.03
CA VAL A 35 -6.20 -2.60 -16.01
C VAL A 35 -5.07 -2.72 -17.05
N GLY A 36 -4.97 -1.85 -18.05
CA GLY A 36 -3.95 -1.92 -19.12
C GLY A 36 -3.33 -0.56 -19.46
N PRO A 37 -2.50 -0.47 -20.52
CA PRO A 37 -2.11 -1.54 -21.46
C PRO A 37 -0.82 -2.28 -21.05
N HIS A 38 -0.25 -1.95 -19.90
CA HIS A 38 1.04 -2.47 -19.48
C HIS A 38 0.92 -3.78 -18.70
N ASP A 39 1.96 -4.60 -18.79
CA ASP A 39 2.02 -5.88 -18.10
C ASP A 39 2.08 -5.72 -16.56
N LEU A 40 1.98 -6.86 -15.88
CA LEU A 40 2.10 -6.95 -14.43
C LEU A 40 3.39 -6.29 -13.91
N ARG A 41 4.54 -6.58 -14.51
CA ARG A 41 5.84 -6.11 -14.00
C ARG A 41 5.94 -4.58 -14.05
N PHE A 42 5.56 -4.00 -15.18
CA PHE A 42 5.52 -2.54 -15.33
C PHE A 42 4.60 -1.93 -14.26
N THR A 43 3.38 -2.47 -14.15
CA THR A 43 2.38 -1.91 -13.22
C THR A 43 2.81 -2.03 -11.76
N LEU A 44 3.48 -3.11 -11.39
CA LEU A 44 4.05 -3.30 -10.06
C LEU A 44 5.09 -2.22 -9.74
N LEU A 45 5.97 -1.90 -10.68
CA LEU A 45 7.06 -0.94 -10.47
C LEU A 45 6.63 0.51 -10.61
N ASP A 46 5.63 0.78 -11.45
CA ASP A 46 5.12 2.12 -11.72
C ASP A 46 4.08 2.58 -10.68
N ASP A 47 3.12 1.71 -10.32
CA ASP A 47 1.99 2.12 -9.48
C ASP A 47 1.98 1.42 -8.11
N TYR A 48 2.13 0.10 -8.07
CA TYR A 48 2.06 -0.65 -6.80
C TYR A 48 3.25 -0.37 -5.88
N LEU A 49 4.43 -0.07 -6.44
CA LEU A 49 5.62 0.32 -5.70
C LEU A 49 5.35 1.47 -4.75
N HIS A 50 4.50 2.43 -5.12
CA HIS A 50 4.17 3.56 -4.25
C HIS A 50 3.37 3.15 -3.01
N VAL A 51 2.54 2.10 -3.11
CA VAL A 51 1.77 1.56 -1.99
C VAL A 51 2.71 0.85 -1.03
N VAL A 52 3.55 -0.04 -1.56
CA VAL A 52 4.56 -0.77 -0.78
C VAL A 52 5.55 0.19 -0.12
N ASP A 53 6.09 1.14 -0.88
CA ASP A 53 7.04 2.14 -0.37
C ASP A 53 6.47 2.92 0.82
N THR A 54 5.25 3.44 0.66
CA THR A 54 4.62 4.29 1.68
C THR A 54 4.27 3.48 2.92
N ALA A 55 3.69 2.28 2.76
CA ALA A 55 3.34 1.42 3.88
C ALA A 55 4.57 0.97 4.69
N LEU A 56 5.64 0.53 4.01
CA LEU A 56 6.88 0.15 4.67
C LEU A 56 7.58 1.34 5.32
N TRP A 57 7.59 2.50 4.66
CA TRP A 57 8.16 3.71 5.25
C TRP A 57 7.40 4.17 6.49
N LEU A 58 6.07 4.09 6.49
CA LEU A 58 5.23 4.37 7.66
C LEU A 58 5.53 3.39 8.81
N ALA A 59 5.74 2.11 8.49
CA ALA A 59 6.06 1.06 9.46
C ALA A 59 7.51 1.06 9.99
N GLY A 60 8.34 2.04 9.61
CA GLY A 60 9.72 2.16 10.10
C GLY A 60 10.80 1.63 9.15
N GLY A 61 10.41 1.08 7.99
CA GLY A 61 11.32 0.74 6.88
C GLY A 61 11.75 -0.72 6.81
N GLU A 62 11.66 -1.48 7.90
CA GLU A 62 11.99 -2.90 7.94
C GLU A 62 10.76 -3.73 8.25
N ALA A 63 10.25 -4.45 7.25
CA ALA A 63 9.18 -5.43 7.44
C ALA A 63 9.45 -6.67 6.59
N ARG A 64 8.96 -7.81 7.06
CA ARG A 64 9.10 -9.10 6.36
C ARG A 64 7.82 -9.39 5.59
N LEU A 65 7.94 -9.73 4.31
CA LEU A 65 6.81 -10.21 3.53
C LEU A 65 6.33 -11.56 4.08
N ALA A 66 5.05 -11.63 4.45
CA ALA A 66 4.43 -12.83 5.01
C ALA A 66 3.63 -13.60 3.95
N SER A 67 2.82 -12.90 3.17
CA SER A 67 1.98 -13.48 2.14
C SER A 67 1.50 -12.41 1.16
N GLY A 68 0.86 -12.84 0.08
CA GLY A 68 0.22 -11.93 -0.86
C GLY A 68 -0.43 -12.65 -2.02
N THR A 69 -1.09 -11.88 -2.86
CA THR A 69 -1.75 -12.32 -4.07
C THR A 69 -1.53 -11.31 -5.19
N LEU A 70 -1.37 -11.83 -6.40
CA LEU A 70 -1.39 -11.07 -7.63
C LEU A 70 -2.40 -11.72 -8.56
N LEU A 71 -3.36 -10.94 -9.03
CA LEU A 71 -4.33 -11.38 -10.03
C LEU A 71 -4.08 -10.61 -11.32
N THR A 72 -3.98 -11.34 -12.42
CA THR A 72 -3.81 -10.78 -13.76
C THR A 72 -5.02 -11.08 -14.64
N SER A 73 -5.20 -10.27 -15.68
CA SER A 73 -6.03 -10.63 -16.83
C SER A 73 -5.39 -11.77 -17.64
N GLU A 74 -6.12 -12.29 -18.62
CA GLU A 74 -5.60 -13.26 -19.61
C GLU A 74 -4.44 -12.68 -20.44
N SER A 75 -4.42 -11.36 -20.63
CA SER A 75 -3.35 -10.59 -21.30
C SER A 75 -2.13 -10.34 -20.40
N GLY A 76 -2.13 -10.82 -19.14
CA GLY A 76 -1.00 -10.65 -18.22
C GLY A 76 -0.91 -9.25 -17.59
N GLU A 77 -1.97 -8.45 -17.69
CA GLU A 77 -2.05 -7.12 -17.08
C GLU A 77 -2.53 -7.23 -15.63
N MET A 78 -2.12 -6.31 -14.75
CA MET A 78 -2.48 -6.40 -13.33
C MET A 78 -3.94 -6.01 -13.09
N CYS A 79 -4.72 -6.91 -12.50
CA CYS A 79 -6.09 -6.64 -12.03
C CYS A 79 -6.11 -6.25 -10.55
N TYR A 80 -5.42 -7.02 -9.71
CA TYR A 80 -5.39 -6.86 -8.26
C TYR A 80 -4.04 -7.27 -7.68
N ALA A 81 -3.62 -6.57 -6.63
CA ALA A 81 -2.45 -6.89 -5.84
C ALA A 81 -2.73 -6.63 -4.36
N GLU A 82 -2.49 -7.62 -3.51
CA GLU A 82 -2.51 -7.44 -2.05
C GLU A 82 -1.37 -8.20 -1.39
N HIS A 83 -0.70 -7.58 -0.44
CA HIS A 83 0.40 -8.21 0.29
C HIS A 83 0.32 -7.87 1.77
N HIS A 84 0.77 -8.81 2.58
CA HIS A 84 0.85 -8.69 4.03
C HIS A 84 2.31 -8.75 4.45
N PHE A 85 2.71 -7.79 5.27
CA PHE A 85 4.02 -7.70 5.88
C PHE A 85 3.90 -7.65 7.39
N SER A 86 4.97 -8.01 8.09
CA SER A 86 5.06 -7.87 9.54
C SER A 86 6.36 -7.17 9.96
N ALA A 87 6.26 -6.29 10.95
CA ALA A 87 7.37 -5.63 11.61
C ALA A 87 7.15 -5.71 13.13
N ASP A 88 7.91 -6.58 13.81
CA ASP A 88 7.62 -6.97 15.21
C ASP A 88 6.15 -7.38 15.39
N LYS A 89 5.35 -6.58 16.12
CA LYS A 89 3.91 -6.83 16.35
C LYS A 89 3.00 -6.19 15.31
N LEU A 90 3.50 -5.24 14.53
CA LEU A 90 2.73 -4.49 13.54
C LEU A 90 2.43 -5.37 12.31
N GLN A 91 1.15 -5.51 11.99
CA GLN A 91 0.69 -6.11 10.73
C GLN A 91 0.46 -5.02 9.68
N ILE A 92 0.98 -5.21 8.48
CA ILE A 92 0.93 -4.22 7.41
C ILE A 92 0.24 -4.85 6.22
N THR A 93 -0.75 -4.20 5.64
CA THR A 93 -1.42 -4.66 4.43
C THR A 93 -1.38 -3.59 3.35
N THR A 94 -1.00 -3.97 2.14
CA THR A 94 -1.02 -3.09 0.96
C THR A 94 -1.98 -3.65 -0.07
N SER A 95 -2.91 -2.85 -0.58
CA SER A 95 -3.90 -3.32 -1.55
C SER A 95 -4.08 -2.35 -2.72
N MET A 96 -4.21 -2.90 -3.92
CA MET A 96 -4.50 -2.16 -5.14
C MET A 96 -5.43 -2.99 -6.02
N HIS A 97 -6.49 -2.34 -6.50
CA HIS A 97 -7.39 -2.91 -7.50
C HIS A 97 -7.46 -1.93 -8.67
N ARG A 98 -7.22 -2.43 -9.88
CA ARG A 98 -7.07 -1.59 -11.08
C ARG A 98 -8.41 -1.24 -11.74
N ARG A 99 -9.50 -1.90 -11.36
CA ARG A 99 -10.89 -1.60 -11.80
C ARG A 99 -11.89 -1.65 -10.65
N ALA A 100 -11.67 -0.86 -9.61
CA ALA A 100 -12.49 -0.85 -8.40
C ALA A 100 -13.75 0.02 -8.52
N GLY A 101 -13.94 0.72 -9.65
CA GLY A 101 -15.02 1.70 -9.81
C GLY A 101 -14.80 3.00 -9.03
N SER A 102 -13.66 3.16 -8.34
CA SER A 102 -13.29 4.39 -7.63
C SER A 102 -11.78 4.63 -7.67
N GLN A 103 -11.37 5.90 -7.79
CA GLN A 103 -9.99 6.33 -7.64
C GLN A 103 -9.77 6.85 -6.22
N ARG A 104 -9.62 5.90 -5.28
CA ARG A 104 -9.42 6.19 -3.86
C ARG A 104 -8.04 5.73 -3.40
N GLU A 105 -7.40 6.58 -2.61
CA GLU A 105 -6.19 6.25 -1.85
C GLU A 105 -6.48 6.53 -0.37
N SER A 106 -6.17 5.58 0.51
CA SER A 106 -6.41 5.71 1.95
C SER A 106 -5.35 4.93 2.74
N VAL A 107 -5.07 5.41 3.95
CA VAL A 107 -4.28 4.67 4.93
C VAL A 107 -5.07 4.60 6.22
N GLN A 108 -5.16 3.41 6.79
CA GLN A 108 -5.80 3.14 8.06
C GLN A 108 -4.77 2.60 9.05
N ALA A 109 -4.85 3.05 10.29
CA ALA A 109 -4.01 2.52 11.37
C ALA A 109 -4.87 2.22 12.60
N VAL A 110 -4.61 1.06 13.21
CA VAL A 110 -5.20 0.63 14.47
C VAL A 110 -4.11 0.66 15.53
N THR A 111 -4.29 1.47 16.56
CA THR A 111 -3.36 1.58 17.69
C THR A 111 -4.04 1.12 18.98
N ASP A 112 -3.26 0.95 20.04
CA ASP A 112 -3.83 0.83 21.38
C ASP A 112 -4.67 2.09 21.70
N GLY A 113 -5.97 1.91 21.90
CA GLY A 113 -6.93 2.98 22.18
C GLY A 113 -7.31 3.91 21.01
N GLY A 114 -6.98 3.58 19.75
CA GLY A 114 -7.22 4.50 18.63
C GLY A 114 -7.43 3.86 17.25
N TYR A 115 -8.14 4.60 16.39
CA TYR A 115 -8.31 4.31 14.96
C TYR A 115 -8.07 5.59 14.16
N MET A 116 -7.21 5.51 13.14
CA MET A 116 -6.86 6.64 12.28
C MET A 116 -7.12 6.26 10.82
N THR A 117 -7.71 7.18 10.03
CA THR A 117 -8.00 6.99 8.61
C THR A 117 -7.80 8.27 7.80
#